data_AF-A0A8J2W4N0-F1
#
_entry.id   AF-A0A8J2W4N0-F1
#
_cell.length_a   1.000
_cell.length_b   1.000
_cell.length_c   1.000
_cell.angle_alpha   90.00
_cell.angle_beta   90.00
_cell.angle_gamma   90.00
#
_symmetry.space_group_name_H-M   'P 1'
#
loop_
_entity.id
_entity.type
_entity.pdbx_description
1 polymer ?
#
loop_
_entity_poly.entity_id
_entity_poly.type
_entity_poly.pdbx_seq_one_letter_code
_entity_poly.pdbx_strand_id
1 'polypeptide(L)'
;MRKPISVRNPLNLKTNEFIILLTLYLNSGERLSITLRYYAFGDNLKTISAGYCVEQVTACKIVEFEPYYLKVSDTSMWRKIAIQFSKVWNFPNCIKAIDGKHNAMQAPPNAESDNFNYTKQFHSIILMAICDEHYKLTKIDLGAYGREIDKNVQNTSIISKKLAEITLGILQSCK
;
A
#
# COMPACT_ATOMS: atom_id res chain seq x y z
N MET A 1 -9.11 10.03 -26.07
CA MET A 1 -9.40 9.75 -24.65
C MET A 1 -9.17 8.27 -24.38
N ARG A 2 -8.02 7.90 -23.81
CA ARG A 2 -7.75 6.53 -23.36
C ARG A 2 -8.16 6.40 -21.90
N LYS A 3 -8.90 5.36 -21.56
CA LYS A 3 -9.36 5.08 -20.20
C LYS A 3 -8.15 4.90 -19.27
N PRO A 4 -8.24 5.33 -17.99
CA PRO A 4 -7.24 4.97 -16.99
C PRO A 4 -7.07 3.46 -16.98
N ILE A 5 -5.84 2.99 -16.75
CA ILE A 5 -5.53 1.58 -16.55
C ILE A 5 -6.28 1.13 -15.27
N SER A 6 -7.53 0.71 -15.48
CA SER A 6 -8.34 0.01 -14.50
C SER A 6 -7.86 -1.43 -14.48
N VAL A 7 -6.80 -1.71 -13.71
CA VAL A 7 -6.57 -3.09 -13.24
C VAL A 7 -7.51 -3.32 -12.06
N ARG A 8 -8.77 -3.61 -12.38
CA ARG A 8 -9.77 -4.17 -11.45
C ARG A 8 -10.60 -5.25 -12.15
N ASN A 9 -9.94 -6.11 -12.91
CA ASN A 9 -10.57 -7.34 -13.39
C ASN A 9 -9.91 -8.51 -12.69
N PRO A 10 -10.66 -9.35 -11.96
CA PRO A 10 -10.12 -10.58 -11.41
C PRO A 10 -9.73 -11.52 -12.56
N LEU A 11 -8.47 -11.93 -12.58
CA LEU A 11 -7.98 -12.93 -13.52
C LEU A 11 -8.64 -14.27 -13.19
N ASN A 12 -9.31 -14.85 -14.19
CA ASN A 12 -9.99 -16.12 -14.12
C ASN A 12 -8.93 -17.25 -14.17
N LEU A 13 -8.48 -17.71 -13.01
CA LEU A 13 -7.37 -18.67 -12.88
C LEU A 13 -7.90 -20.07 -12.55
N LYS A 14 -7.99 -20.94 -13.55
CA LYS A 14 -8.16 -22.39 -13.37
C LYS A 14 -6.86 -23.11 -12.92
N THR A 15 -5.82 -22.37 -12.57
CA THR A 15 -4.48 -22.88 -12.20
C THR A 15 -4.16 -22.70 -10.70
N ASN A 16 -5.20 -22.62 -9.87
CA ASN A 16 -5.14 -22.01 -8.54
C ASN A 16 -4.56 -22.90 -7.43
N GLU A 17 -4.68 -24.23 -7.44
CA GLU A 17 -4.38 -24.98 -6.21
C GLU A 17 -2.87 -25.11 -5.89
N PHE A 18 -2.02 -25.37 -6.88
CA PHE A 18 -0.58 -25.55 -6.64
C PHE A 18 0.18 -24.25 -6.35
N ILE A 19 -0.31 -23.13 -6.90
CA ILE A 19 0.34 -21.82 -6.78
C ILE A 19 -0.10 -21.11 -5.49
N ILE A 20 -1.34 -21.34 -5.05
CA ILE A 20 -1.81 -20.89 -3.74
C ILE A 20 -0.96 -21.54 -2.63
N LEU A 21 -0.63 -22.83 -2.74
CA LEU A 21 0.20 -23.55 -1.78
C LEU A 21 1.62 -22.96 -1.60
N LEU A 22 2.30 -22.57 -2.68
CA LEU A 22 3.62 -21.92 -2.60
C LEU A 22 3.55 -20.49 -2.06
N THR A 23 2.47 -19.76 -2.35
CA THR A 23 2.26 -18.42 -1.79
C THR A 23 2.02 -18.51 -0.27
N LEU A 24 1.34 -19.56 0.21
CA LEU A 24 1.05 -19.84 1.63
C LEU A 24 2.30 -20.11 2.49
N TYR A 25 3.44 -20.49 1.91
CA TYR A 25 4.67 -20.75 2.67
C TYR A 25 5.30 -19.48 3.24
N LEU A 26 5.08 -18.34 2.60
CA LEU A 26 5.60 -17.05 3.05
C LEU A 26 4.63 -16.38 4.01
N ASN A 27 5.16 -15.92 5.14
CA ASN A 27 4.39 -15.15 6.10
C ASN A 27 4.04 -13.75 5.55
N SER A 28 3.08 -13.08 6.20
CA SER A 28 2.63 -11.75 5.77
C SER A 28 3.73 -10.69 5.75
N GLY A 29 4.73 -10.81 6.63
CA GLY A 29 5.89 -9.93 6.67
C GLY A 29 6.84 -10.13 5.50
N GLU A 30 7.09 -11.37 5.09
CA GLU A 30 7.93 -11.70 3.93
C GLU A 30 7.28 -11.22 2.63
N ARG A 31 5.98 -11.46 2.47
CA ARG A 31 5.23 -10.95 1.32
C ARG A 31 5.28 -9.42 1.26
N LEU A 32 5.04 -8.76 2.40
CA LEU A 32 5.15 -7.30 2.50
C LEU A 32 6.56 -6.82 2.14
N SER A 33 7.60 -7.51 2.61
CA SER A 33 8.98 -7.14 2.34
C SER A 33 9.36 -7.34 0.87
N ILE A 34 8.88 -8.41 0.21
CA ILE A 34 8.99 -8.62 -1.23
C ILE A 34 8.32 -7.46 -2.00
N THR A 35 7.07 -7.13 -1.64
CA THR A 35 6.32 -6.02 -2.23
C THR A 35 7.05 -4.68 -2.04
N LEU A 36 7.59 -4.40 -0.85
CA LEU A 36 8.33 -3.17 -0.57
C LEU A 36 9.67 -3.12 -1.30
N ARG A 37 10.44 -4.22 -1.38
CA ARG A 37 11.68 -4.22 -2.16
C ARG A 37 11.43 -3.90 -3.62
N TYR A 38 10.38 -4.47 -4.20
CA TYR A 38 10.01 -4.19 -5.58
C TYR A 38 9.52 -2.74 -5.76
N TYR A 39 8.49 -2.32 -5.01
CA TYR A 39 7.84 -1.03 -5.25
C TYR A 39 8.50 0.17 -4.56
N ALA A 40 9.02 0.01 -3.35
CA ALA A 40 9.58 1.11 -2.55
C ALA A 40 11.06 1.37 -2.85
N PHE A 41 11.81 0.32 -3.23
CA PHE A 41 13.23 0.41 -3.53
C PHE A 41 13.56 0.25 -5.01
N GLY A 42 12.59 -0.19 -5.84
CA GLY A 42 12.80 -0.40 -7.27
C GLY A 42 13.71 -1.60 -7.57
N ASP A 43 13.83 -2.55 -6.65
CA ASP A 43 14.64 -3.76 -6.88
C ASP A 43 13.98 -4.66 -7.93
N ASN A 44 14.79 -5.41 -8.66
CA ASN A 44 14.28 -6.28 -9.72
C ASN A 44 13.83 -7.63 -9.17
N LEU A 45 12.85 -8.26 -9.84
CA LEU A 45 12.28 -9.54 -9.39
C LEU A 45 13.30 -10.68 -9.31
N LYS A 46 14.41 -10.64 -10.06
CA LYS A 46 15.46 -11.68 -10.00
C LYS A 46 16.25 -11.59 -8.70
N THR A 47 16.62 -10.38 -8.28
CA THR A 47 17.30 -10.14 -7.00
C THR A 47 16.38 -10.52 -5.85
N ILE A 48 15.11 -10.11 -5.92
CA ILE A 48 14.10 -10.41 -4.91
C ILE A 48 13.87 -11.92 -4.83
N SER A 49 13.69 -12.59 -5.96
CA SER A 49 13.44 -14.03 -6.00
C SER A 49 14.61 -14.81 -5.40
N ALA A 50 15.85 -14.44 -5.74
CA ALA A 50 17.05 -15.02 -5.16
C ALA A 50 17.16 -14.74 -3.65
N GLY A 51 16.88 -13.52 -3.20
CA GLY A 51 17.00 -13.12 -1.79
C GLY A 51 15.98 -13.76 -0.85
N TYR A 52 14.84 -14.22 -1.38
CA TYR A 52 13.80 -14.93 -0.61
C TYR A 52 13.72 -16.42 -0.96
N CYS A 53 14.64 -16.95 -1.77
CA CYS A 53 14.64 -18.34 -2.23
C CYS A 53 13.29 -18.78 -2.84
N VAL A 54 12.68 -17.90 -3.63
CA VAL A 54 11.39 -18.16 -4.30
C VAL A 54 11.59 -18.09 -5.81
N GLU A 55 10.70 -18.72 -6.58
CA GLU A 55 10.69 -18.54 -8.02
C GLU A 55 10.29 -17.10 -8.40
N GLN A 56 10.83 -16.60 -9.52
CA GLN A 56 10.52 -15.26 -10.02
C GLN A 56 9.01 -15.08 -10.29
N VAL A 57 8.32 -16.15 -10.71
CA VAL A 57 6.87 -16.16 -10.93
C VAL A 57 6.12 -15.97 -9.61
N THR A 58 6.58 -16.57 -8.51
CA THR A 58 6.00 -16.41 -7.18
C THR A 58 6.22 -14.99 -6.66
N ALA A 59 7.43 -14.44 -6.81
CA ALA A 59 7.70 -13.04 -6.47
C ALA A 59 6.82 -12.08 -7.28
N CYS A 60 6.66 -12.32 -8.59
CA CYS A 60 5.77 -11.55 -9.46
C CYS A 60 4.32 -11.58 -8.95
N LYS A 61 3.80 -12.76 -8.60
CA LYS A 61 2.45 -12.91 -8.07
C LYS A 61 2.25 -12.23 -6.73
N ILE A 62 3.24 -12.25 -5.84
CA ILE A 62 3.17 -11.54 -4.55
C ILE A 62 3.14 -10.02 -4.76
N VAL A 63 3.89 -9.54 -5.75
CA VAL A 63 3.88 -8.14 -6.17
C VAL A 63 2.53 -7.76 -6.81
N GLU A 64 1.92 -8.66 -7.59
CA GLU A 64 0.59 -8.49 -8.20
C GLU A 64 -0.57 -8.65 -7.19
N PHE A 65 -0.41 -9.46 -6.15
CA PHE A 65 -1.46 -9.71 -5.16
C PHE A 65 -1.62 -8.50 -4.22
N GLU A 66 -2.81 -7.92 -4.36
CA GLU A 66 -3.32 -6.70 -3.73
C GLU A 66 -2.89 -6.46 -2.26
N PRO A 67 -2.46 -5.23 -1.89
CA PRO A 67 -2.05 -4.83 -0.54
C PRO A 67 -3.25 -4.62 0.42
N TYR A 68 -4.27 -5.47 0.35
CA TYR A 68 -5.47 -5.34 1.17
C TYR A 68 -5.38 -6.18 2.43
N TYR A 69 -4.75 -5.63 3.46
CA TYR A 69 -5.01 -6.03 4.84
C TYR A 69 -5.69 -4.88 5.58
N LEU A 70 -7.02 -4.92 5.63
CA LEU A 70 -7.77 -4.29 6.71
C LEU A 70 -8.29 -5.41 7.59
N LYS A 71 -7.66 -5.61 8.76
CA LYS A 71 -8.44 -6.13 9.88
C LYS A 71 -9.36 -4.98 10.29
N VAL A 72 -10.67 -5.15 10.13
CA VAL A 72 -11.65 -4.16 10.60
C VAL A 72 -11.49 -4.07 12.11
N SER A 73 -10.94 -2.95 12.58
CA SER A 73 -10.72 -2.71 14.00
C SER A 73 -12.03 -2.22 14.62
N ASP A 74 -12.42 -2.86 15.71
CA ASP A 74 -13.51 -2.46 16.60
C ASP A 74 -13.25 -1.05 17.20
N THR A 75 -14.31 -0.32 17.58
CA THR A 75 -14.26 1.03 18.17
C THR A 75 -13.39 1.09 19.42
N SER A 76 -13.37 0.01 20.20
CA SER A 76 -12.49 -0.15 21.37
C SER A 76 -11.01 -0.12 21.00
N MET A 77 -10.64 -0.73 19.86
CA MET A 77 -9.26 -0.77 19.37
C MET A 77 -8.78 0.61 18.93
N TRP A 78 -9.63 1.40 18.26
CA TRP A 78 -9.31 2.78 17.88
C TRP A 78 -9.05 3.68 19.08
N ARG A 79 -9.86 3.55 20.14
CA ARG A 79 -9.64 4.30 21.38
C ARG A 79 -8.30 3.97 22.03
N LYS A 80 -7.93 2.68 22.04
CA LYS A 80 -6.60 2.25 22.54
C LYS A 80 -5.49 2.89 21.72
N ILE A 81 -5.56 2.83 20.40
CA ILE A 81 -4.57 3.45 19.51
C ILE A 81 -4.48 4.97 19.78
N ALA A 82 -5.60 5.67 19.92
CA ALA A 82 -5.62 7.10 20.24
C ALA A 82 -4.94 7.45 21.56
N ILE A 83 -5.18 6.63 22.60
CA ILE A 83 -4.48 6.80 23.88
C ILE A 83 -2.99 6.58 23.71
N GLN A 84 -2.57 5.59 22.92
CA GLN A 84 -1.17 5.27 22.73
C GLN A 84 -0.44 6.34 21.89
N PHE A 85 -1.07 6.86 20.84
CA PHE A 85 -0.54 8.03 20.11
C PHE A 85 -0.40 9.27 21.02
N SER A 86 -1.37 9.51 21.89
CA SER A 86 -1.27 10.59 22.88
C SER A 86 -0.09 10.38 23.83
N LYS A 87 0.13 9.15 24.30
CA LYS A 87 1.23 8.82 25.21
C LYS A 87 2.62 8.87 24.57
N VAL A 88 2.77 8.30 23.37
CA VAL A 88 4.06 8.13 22.70
C VAL A 88 4.47 9.39 21.95
N TRP A 89 3.51 10.04 21.26
CA TRP A 89 3.77 11.15 20.33
C TRP A 89 3.20 12.48 20.78
N ASN A 90 2.52 12.54 21.94
CA ASN A 90 1.76 13.71 22.39
C ASN A 90 0.74 14.20 21.34
N PHE A 91 0.17 13.27 20.57
CA PHE A 91 -0.85 13.57 19.56
C PHE A 91 -2.21 13.02 20.01
N PRO A 92 -3.01 13.81 20.76
CA PRO A 92 -4.30 13.36 21.25
C PRO A 92 -5.25 13.09 20.08
N ASN A 93 -6.09 12.07 20.24
CA ASN A 93 -7.09 11.65 19.25
C ASN A 93 -6.51 11.20 17.88
N CYS A 94 -5.18 10.99 17.77
CA CYS A 94 -4.61 10.36 16.56
C CYS A 94 -4.98 8.89 16.53
N ILE A 95 -5.65 8.42 15.49
CA ILE A 95 -5.92 6.98 15.36
C ILE A 95 -4.95 6.29 14.41
N LYS A 96 -4.25 7.03 13.55
CA LYS A 96 -3.27 6.56 12.56
C LYS A 96 -2.44 7.73 12.03
N ALA A 97 -1.22 7.44 11.57
CA ALA A 97 -0.44 8.37 10.76
C ALA A 97 -0.40 7.89 9.30
N ILE A 98 -0.54 8.83 8.35
CA ILE A 98 -0.58 8.57 6.91
C ILE A 98 0.54 9.36 6.26
N ASP A 99 1.33 8.72 5.40
CA ASP A 99 2.41 9.39 4.68
C ASP A 99 2.55 8.84 3.25
N GLY A 100 3.02 9.71 2.34
CA GLY A 100 3.22 9.43 0.93
C GLY A 100 4.71 9.41 0.56
N LYS A 101 5.12 8.43 -0.24
CA LYS A 101 6.47 8.35 -0.78
C LYS A 101 6.44 8.19 -2.30
N HIS A 102 7.11 9.10 -3.00
CA HIS A 102 7.44 8.93 -4.40
C HIS A 102 8.62 7.96 -4.55
N ASN A 103 8.38 6.81 -5.15
CA ASN A 103 9.41 5.84 -5.48
C ASN A 103 9.82 6.04 -6.93
N ALA A 104 11.11 6.31 -7.15
CA ALA A 104 11.67 6.46 -8.49
C ALA A 104 11.54 5.15 -9.27
N MET A 105 11.17 5.27 -10.53
CA MET A 105 11.09 4.14 -11.45
C MET A 105 11.56 4.55 -12.84
N GLN A 106 11.94 3.57 -13.64
CA GLN A 106 12.10 3.78 -15.07
C GLN A 106 10.74 4.06 -15.70
N ALA A 107 10.69 5.00 -16.65
CA ALA A 107 9.47 5.32 -17.38
C ALA A 107 8.90 4.05 -18.04
N PRO A 108 7.64 3.65 -17.75
CA PRO A 108 6.99 2.60 -18.51
C PRO A 108 6.92 2.96 -20.00
N PRO A 109 6.85 1.97 -20.91
CA PRO A 109 6.59 2.24 -22.32
C PRO A 109 5.31 3.06 -22.47
N ASN A 110 5.39 4.18 -23.18
CA ASN A 110 4.26 5.13 -23.36
C ASN A 110 3.75 5.79 -22.06
N ALA A 111 4.55 5.87 -21.00
CA ALA A 111 4.13 6.47 -19.73
C ALA A 111 3.90 7.99 -19.76
N GLU A 112 4.16 8.64 -20.90
CA GLU A 112 4.06 10.08 -21.15
C GLU A 112 4.48 10.88 -19.89
N SER A 113 3.71 11.89 -19.49
CA SER A 113 3.98 12.71 -18.29
C SER A 113 3.26 12.24 -17.02
N ASP A 114 2.37 11.24 -17.11
CA ASP A 114 1.54 10.81 -15.97
C ASP A 114 2.40 10.40 -14.77
N ASN A 115 3.47 9.66 -15.03
CA ASN A 115 4.38 9.23 -13.97
C ASN A 115 5.51 10.21 -13.69
N PHE A 116 5.66 11.29 -14.44
CA PHE A 116 6.79 12.21 -14.28
C PHE A 116 6.54 13.17 -13.12
N ASN A 117 7.40 13.13 -12.11
CA ASN A 117 7.40 14.12 -11.04
C ASN A 117 8.26 15.32 -11.47
N TYR A 118 7.62 16.44 -11.79
CA TYR A 118 8.29 17.66 -12.24
C TYR A 118 9.19 18.31 -11.17
N THR A 119 8.83 18.22 -9.90
CA THR A 119 9.64 18.80 -8.81
C THR A 119 10.91 17.99 -8.58
N LYS A 120 10.83 16.67 -8.72
CA LYS A 120 11.95 15.75 -8.48
C LYS A 120 12.72 15.35 -9.76
N GLN A 121 12.21 15.71 -10.93
CA GLN A 121 12.83 15.46 -12.24
C GLN A 121 13.05 13.97 -12.54
N PHE A 122 12.14 13.08 -12.10
CA PHE A 122 12.17 11.66 -12.42
C PHE A 122 10.77 11.04 -12.50
N HIS A 123 10.63 9.91 -13.19
CA HIS A 123 9.39 9.13 -13.19
C HIS A 123 9.23 8.38 -11.87
N SER A 124 8.04 8.47 -11.28
CA SER A 124 7.74 7.84 -10.00
C SER A 124 6.34 7.26 -9.95
N ILE A 125 6.17 6.35 -9.01
CA ILE A 125 4.86 5.95 -8.48
C ILE A 125 4.79 6.36 -7.02
N ILE A 126 3.59 6.68 -6.55
CA ILE A 126 3.36 7.07 -5.17
C ILE A 126 2.88 5.85 -4.39
N LEU A 127 3.53 5.65 -3.24
CA LEU A 127 3.15 4.71 -2.19
C LEU A 127 2.57 5.52 -1.04
N MET A 128 1.31 5.28 -0.68
CA MET A 128 0.72 5.83 0.54
C MET A 128 0.73 4.75 1.62
N ALA A 129 1.40 5.00 2.73
CA ALA A 129 1.47 4.09 3.85
C ALA A 129 0.66 4.64 5.02
N ILE A 130 0.13 3.73 5.83
CA ILE A 130 -0.55 4.07 7.07
C ILE A 130 0.05 3.24 8.19
N CYS A 131 0.50 3.90 9.26
CA CYS A 131 1.07 3.27 10.43
C CYS A 131 0.28 3.56 11.71
N ASP A 132 0.52 2.69 12.70
CA ASP A 132 0.11 2.88 14.08
C ASP A 132 1.16 3.66 14.88
N GLU A 133 0.93 3.81 16.18
CA GLU A 133 1.79 4.56 17.10
C GLU A 133 3.21 3.96 17.24
N HIS A 134 3.40 2.71 16.84
CA HIS A 134 4.66 1.98 16.96
C HIS A 134 5.35 1.84 15.60
N TYR A 135 5.01 2.70 14.63
CA TYR A 135 5.50 2.67 13.25
C TYR A 135 5.17 1.35 12.51
N LYS A 136 4.23 0.56 13.00
CA LYS A 136 3.84 -0.66 12.30
C LYS A 136 2.92 -0.29 11.15
N LEU A 137 3.33 -0.66 9.94
CA LEU A 137 2.52 -0.49 8.74
C LEU A 137 1.23 -1.31 8.89
N THR A 138 0.11 -0.62 8.98
CA THR A 138 -1.22 -1.22 9.03
C THR A 138 -1.83 -1.36 7.64
N LYS A 139 -1.44 -0.49 6.70
CA LYS A 139 -1.98 -0.51 5.34
C LYS A 139 -1.10 0.26 4.36
N ILE A 140 -1.14 -0.14 3.09
CA ILE A 140 -0.42 0.52 1.99
C ILE A 140 -1.34 0.64 0.77
N ASP A 141 -1.35 1.81 0.14
CA ASP A 141 -1.85 2.05 -1.22
C ASP A 141 -0.66 2.21 -2.18
N LEU A 142 -0.72 1.59 -3.35
CA LEU A 142 0.38 1.58 -4.31
C LEU A 142 -0.13 1.89 -5.71
N GLY A 143 0.68 2.65 -6.46
CA GLY A 143 0.49 2.81 -7.90
C GLY A 143 -0.24 4.09 -8.30
N ALA A 144 -0.36 5.06 -7.40
CA ALA A 144 -0.76 6.41 -7.81
C ALA A 144 0.33 7.06 -8.66
N TYR A 145 -0.09 7.88 -9.62
CA TYR A 145 0.79 8.51 -10.60
C TYR A 145 1.79 9.49 -9.96
N GLY A 146 3.05 9.43 -10.40
CA GLY A 146 4.13 10.26 -9.86
C GLY A 146 3.98 11.77 -10.01
N ARG A 147 3.13 12.24 -10.93
CA ARG A 147 2.79 13.67 -11.06
C ARG A 147 1.89 14.18 -9.94
N GLU A 148 1.19 13.27 -9.26
CA GLU A 148 0.19 13.64 -8.27
C GLU A 148 0.87 14.13 -6.98
N ILE A 149 0.17 14.96 -6.23
CA ILE A 149 0.58 15.36 -4.89
C ILE A 149 -0.07 14.44 -3.85
N ASP A 150 0.58 14.25 -2.69
CA ASP A 150 0.11 13.35 -1.64
C ASP A 150 -1.34 13.62 -1.23
N LYS A 151 -1.74 14.89 -1.16
CA LYS A 151 -3.12 15.29 -0.86
C LYS A 151 -4.14 14.73 -1.86
N ASN A 152 -3.81 14.71 -3.15
CA ASN A 152 -4.73 14.21 -4.16
C ASN A 152 -4.82 12.68 -4.11
N VAL A 153 -3.69 12.00 -3.90
CA VAL A 153 -3.66 10.55 -3.71
C VAL A 153 -4.43 10.16 -2.45
N GLN A 154 -4.25 10.89 -1.35
CA GLN A 154 -5.01 10.70 -0.12
C GLN A 154 -6.51 10.85 -0.39
N ASN A 155 -6.96 11.90 -1.08
CA ASN A 155 -8.40 12.11 -1.32
C ASN A 155 -9.04 11.08 -2.26
N THR A 156 -8.27 10.56 -3.22
CA THR A 156 -8.78 9.63 -4.24
C THR A 156 -8.66 8.17 -3.82
N SER A 157 -7.72 7.85 -2.93
CA SER A 157 -7.48 6.52 -2.38
C SER A 157 -8.74 5.92 -1.74
N ILE A 158 -9.00 4.66 -2.09
CA ILE A 158 -10.06 3.85 -1.45
C ILE A 158 -9.82 3.77 0.06
N ILE A 159 -8.56 3.78 0.46
CA ILE A 159 -8.14 3.60 1.83
C ILE A 159 -8.53 4.80 2.68
N SER A 160 -8.24 6.00 2.20
CA SER A 160 -8.61 7.23 2.90
C SER A 160 -10.11 7.44 2.97
N LYS A 161 -10.85 7.08 1.90
CA LYS A 161 -12.33 7.12 1.90
C LYS A 161 -12.91 6.22 3.00
N LYS A 162 -12.43 4.98 3.08
CA LYS A 162 -12.83 4.04 4.15
C LYS A 162 -12.41 4.54 5.54
N LEU A 163 -11.24 5.17 5.66
CA LEU A 163 -10.82 5.76 6.94
C LEU A 163 -11.73 6.92 7.36
N ALA A 164 -12.14 7.78 6.42
CA ALA A 164 -13.05 8.88 6.71
C ALA A 164 -14.41 8.37 7.22
N GLU A 165 -14.96 7.32 6.59
CA GLU A 165 -16.19 6.65 7.05
C GLU A 165 -16.05 6.07 8.46
N ILE A 166 -14.93 5.38 8.76
CA ILE A 166 -14.66 4.84 10.09
C ILE A 166 -14.53 5.97 11.12
N THR A 167 -13.83 7.05 10.76
CA THR A 167 -13.60 8.19 11.66
C THR A 167 -14.92 8.89 12.00
N LEU A 168 -15.80 9.05 11.02
CA LEU A 168 -17.16 9.55 11.23
C LEU A 168 -17.96 8.64 12.17
N GLY A 169 -17.85 7.31 12.03
CA GLY A 169 -18.51 6.36 12.93
C GLY A 169 -17.98 6.43 14.38
N ILE A 170 -16.66 6.62 14.56
CA ILE A 170 -16.06 6.79 15.90
C ILE A 170 -16.58 8.08 16.55
N LEU A 171 -16.60 9.20 15.82
CA LEU A 171 -17.08 10.49 16.34
C LEU A 171 -18.56 10.46 16.72
N GLN A 172 -19.39 9.70 15.99
CA GLN A 172 -20.80 9.51 16.33
C GLN A 172 -21.00 8.66 17.59
N SER A 173 -20.12 7.67 17.83
CA SER A 173 -20.18 6.79 19.01
C SER A 173 -19.67 7.42 20.31
N CYS A 174 -18.99 8.56 20.22
CA CYS A 174 -18.48 9.31 21.38
C CYS A 174 -19.45 10.38 21.90
N LYS A 175 -20.74 10.30 21.53
CA LYS A 175 -21.83 11.10 22.10
C LYS A 175 -22.59 10.32 23.16
#